data_AF-A0A843EHW1-F1
#
_entry.id   AF-A0A843EHW1-F1
#
_cell.length_a   1.000
_cell.length_b   1.000
_cell.length_c   1.000
_cell.angle_alpha   90.00
_cell.angle_beta   90.00
_cell.angle_gamma   90.00
#
_symmetry.space_group_name_H-M   'P 1'
#
loop_
_entity.id
_entity.type
_entity.pdbx_description
1 polymer ?
#
loop_
_entity_poly.entity_id
_entity_poly.type
_entity_poly.pdbx_seq_one_letter_code
_entity_poly.pdbx_strand_id
1 'polypeptide(L)'
;MEKIAKKVNDEIKRGWIGSDHTCPYHPAHFTGQDCYFCYCPFFPCHDTTFGWELQGRHGAVWNCSDCLFIHRTPVVKFIYSEIERLGITDAKDERFDDIFKAAKEKFWKKGK
;
A
#
# COMPACT_ATOMS: atom_id res chain seq x y z
N MET A 1 -9.22 -11.31 1.09
CA MET A 1 -9.08 -10.26 0.07
C MET A 1 -10.11 -9.15 0.19
N GLU A 2 -11.41 -9.46 0.19
CA GLU A 2 -12.49 -8.46 0.23
C GLU A 2 -12.39 -7.42 1.37
N LYS A 3 -11.93 -7.84 2.55
CA LYS A 3 -11.71 -6.94 3.69
C LYS A 3 -10.66 -5.86 3.43
N ILE A 4 -9.59 -6.18 2.70
CA ILE A 4 -8.51 -5.22 2.39
C ILE A 4 -9.01 -4.20 1.36
N ALA A 5 -9.64 -4.67 0.28
CA ALA A 5 -10.23 -3.78 -0.72
C ALA A 5 -11.24 -2.80 -0.10
N LYS A 6 -12.09 -3.28 0.83
CA LYS A 6 -13.01 -2.39 1.57
C LYS A 6 -12.26 -1.32 2.35
N LYS A 7 -11.19 -1.68 3.06
CA LYS A 7 -10.39 -0.72 3.84
C LYS A 7 -9.72 0.32 2.96
N VAL A 8 -9.16 -0.11 1.84
CA VAL A 8 -8.57 0.79 0.84
C VAL A 8 -9.64 1.75 0.28
N ASN A 9 -10.87 1.27 0.01
CA ASN A 9 -11.98 2.14 -0.41
C ASN A 9 -12.36 3.18 0.66
N ASP A 10 -12.35 2.79 1.93
CA ASP A 10 -12.59 3.72 3.05
C ASP A 10 -11.45 4.76 3.14
N GLU A 11 -10.20 4.36 2.91
CA GLU A 11 -9.03 5.23 2.88
C GLU A 11 -9.07 6.22 1.70
N ILE A 12 -9.41 5.75 0.50
CA ILE A 12 -9.60 6.60 -0.69
C ILE A 12 -10.62 7.70 -0.40
N LYS A 13 -11.79 7.33 0.16
CA LYS A 13 -12.88 8.26 0.50
C LYS A 13 -12.48 9.26 1.58
N ARG A 14 -11.69 8.84 2.57
CA ARG A 14 -11.21 9.70 3.65
C ARG A 14 -10.26 10.80 3.15
N GLY A 15 -9.55 10.55 2.06
CA GLY A 15 -8.53 11.46 1.55
C GLY A 15 -7.24 11.43 2.37
N TRP A 16 -6.23 12.14 1.88
CA TRP A 16 -4.87 12.05 2.42
C TRP A 16 -4.73 12.73 3.79
N ILE A 17 -4.28 11.96 4.78
CA ILE A 17 -4.13 12.39 6.18
C ILE A 17 -2.67 12.50 6.67
N GLY A 18 -1.69 12.05 5.88
CA GLY A 18 -0.30 11.95 6.32
C GLY A 18 -0.11 10.95 7.48
N SER A 19 0.78 11.28 8.42
CA SER A 19 1.03 10.48 9.63
C SER A 19 -0.10 10.66 10.66
N ASP A 20 -0.68 9.54 11.12
CA ASP A 20 -1.71 9.54 12.16
C ASP A 20 -1.13 9.17 13.53
N HIS A 21 -0.94 10.19 14.38
CA HIS A 21 -0.47 10.04 15.76
C HIS A 21 -1.57 9.70 16.76
N THR A 22 -2.84 9.71 16.33
CA THR A 22 -4.00 9.40 17.17
C THR A 22 -4.47 7.95 17.06
N CYS A 23 -3.88 7.20 16.12
CA CYS A 23 -4.25 5.81 15.88
C CYS A 23 -4.01 4.95 17.15
N PRO A 24 -5.00 4.13 17.59
CA PRO A 24 -4.89 3.32 18.81
C PRO A 24 -3.78 2.26 18.74
N TYR A 25 -3.28 1.99 17.53
CA TYR A 25 -2.16 1.08 17.30
C TYR A 25 -0.79 1.78 17.35
N HIS A 26 -0.71 3.09 17.61
CA HIS A 26 0.56 3.75 17.93
C HIS A 26 1.06 3.27 19.32
N PRO A 27 2.35 2.93 19.52
CA PRO A 27 3.52 3.16 18.66
C PRO A 27 3.90 1.97 17.75
N ALA A 28 2.99 1.04 17.45
CA ALA A 28 3.27 -0.03 16.50
C ALA A 28 3.53 0.48 15.06
N HIS A 29 3.29 1.77 14.79
CA HIS A 29 3.78 2.47 13.60
C HIS A 29 5.19 3.02 13.82
N PHE A 30 6.01 3.04 12.77
CA PHE A 30 7.32 3.67 12.84
C PHE A 30 7.20 5.20 12.68
N THR A 31 8.14 5.93 13.28
CA THR A 31 8.18 7.40 13.21
C THR A 31 8.30 7.88 11.75
N GLY A 32 7.42 8.79 11.34
CA GLY A 32 7.41 9.35 9.98
C GLY A 32 6.72 8.48 8.93
N GLN A 33 6.05 7.39 9.34
CA GLN A 33 5.16 6.61 8.48
C GLN A 33 4.00 7.47 7.95
N ASP A 34 3.72 7.40 6.65
CA ASP A 34 2.47 7.91 6.07
C ASP A 34 1.36 6.87 6.23
N CYS A 35 0.23 7.29 6.81
CA CYS A 35 -0.92 6.46 7.19
C CYS A 35 -2.11 6.58 6.24
N TYR A 36 -1.93 7.18 5.05
CA TYR A 36 -3.02 7.26 4.08
C TYR A 36 -3.50 5.88 3.62
N PHE A 37 -2.57 5.10 3.07
CA PHE A 37 -2.73 3.70 2.74
C PHE A 37 -2.21 2.87 3.91
N CYS A 38 -2.94 2.85 5.03
CA CYS A 38 -2.61 1.95 6.13
C CYS A 38 -2.78 0.49 5.68
N TYR A 39 -3.71 0.24 4.76
CA TYR A 39 -3.79 -1.00 4.01
C TYR A 39 -3.19 -0.82 2.61
N CYS A 40 -2.35 -1.78 2.20
CA CYS A 40 -1.71 -1.72 0.90
C CYS A 40 -2.75 -1.90 -0.23
N PRO A 41 -2.90 -0.92 -1.15
CA PRO A 41 -3.82 -1.03 -2.27
C PRO A 41 -3.40 -2.11 -3.28
N PHE A 42 -2.13 -2.51 -3.24
CA PHE A 42 -1.56 -3.51 -4.15
C PHE A 42 -1.56 -4.93 -3.56
N PHE A 43 -2.15 -5.16 -2.39
CA PHE A 43 -2.08 -6.48 -1.77
C PHE A 43 -3.05 -7.48 -2.42
N PRO A 44 -2.61 -8.74 -2.68
CA PRO A 44 -1.22 -9.19 -2.76
C PRO A 44 -0.60 -8.77 -4.08
N CYS A 45 0.62 -8.22 -4.04
CA CYS A 45 1.30 -7.80 -5.27
C CYS A 45 2.14 -8.91 -5.90
N HIS A 46 2.43 -9.97 -5.14
CA HIS A 46 3.30 -11.10 -5.51
C HIS A 46 4.68 -10.69 -6.05
N ASP A 47 5.12 -9.47 -5.75
CA ASP A 47 6.41 -8.94 -6.16
C ASP A 47 7.47 -9.28 -5.12
N THR A 48 8.37 -10.20 -5.47
CA THR A 48 9.43 -10.74 -4.58
C THR A 48 10.43 -9.69 -4.10
N THR A 49 10.34 -8.47 -4.63
CA THR A 49 11.07 -7.30 -4.12
C THR A 49 10.54 -6.84 -2.76
N PHE A 50 9.26 -7.08 -2.48
CA PHE A 50 8.52 -6.55 -1.34
C PHE A 50 7.99 -7.63 -0.39
N GLY A 51 8.19 -8.90 -0.72
CA GLY A 51 7.65 -10.00 0.06
C GLY A 51 8.06 -11.36 -0.50
N TRP A 52 7.46 -12.41 0.05
CA TRP A 52 7.69 -13.80 -0.37
C TRP A 52 6.47 -14.67 -0.07
N GLU A 53 6.37 -15.82 -0.75
CA GLU A 53 5.35 -16.83 -0.46
C GLU A 53 5.77 -17.67 0.76
N LEU A 54 4.92 -17.73 1.78
CA LEU A 54 5.04 -18.67 2.89
C LEU A 54 4.29 -19.97 2.55
N GLN A 55 5.01 -21.09 2.57
CA GLN A 55 4.41 -22.40 2.35
C GLN A 55 3.73 -22.89 3.64
N GLY A 56 2.40 -22.98 3.64
CA GLY A 56 1.61 -23.48 4.76
C GLY A 56 0.97 -24.84 4.46
N ARG A 57 0.40 -25.46 5.50
CA ARG A 57 -0.36 -26.73 5.37
C ARG A 57 -1.59 -26.63 4.46
N HIS A 58 -2.09 -25.42 4.21
CA HIS A 58 -3.30 -25.15 3.44
C HIS A 58 -3.02 -24.38 2.13
N GLY A 59 -1.75 -24.34 1.69
CA GLY A 59 -1.32 -23.63 0.49
C GLY A 59 -0.35 -22.50 0.79
N ALA A 60 0.11 -21.85 -0.27
CA ALA A 60 1.00 -20.70 -0.21
C ALA A 60 0.24 -19.43 0.20
N VAL A 61 0.86 -18.61 1.04
CA VAL A 61 0.33 -17.32 1.49
C VAL A 61 1.38 -16.24 1.24
N TRP A 62 1.00 -15.20 0.50
CA TRP A 62 1.85 -14.04 0.28
C TRP A 62 2.11 -13.29 1.59
N ASN A 63 3.40 -13.15 1.95
CA ASN A 63 3.85 -12.37 3.10
C ASN A 63 4.67 -11.16 2.64
N CYS A 64 4.17 -9.97 2.94
CA CYS A 64 4.87 -8.70 2.73
C CYS A 64 4.87 -7.83 3.99
N SER A 65 4.86 -8.45 5.19
CA SER A 65 4.81 -7.75 6.48
C SER A 65 5.92 -6.70 6.67
N ASP A 66 7.07 -6.92 6.04
CA ASP A 66 8.26 -6.07 6.19
C ASP A 66 8.32 -4.97 5.11
N CYS A 67 7.32 -4.90 4.23
CA CYS A 67 7.27 -3.91 3.17
C CYS A 67 6.86 -2.54 3.71
N LEU A 68 7.78 -1.57 3.65
CA LEU A 68 7.50 -0.17 4.02
C LEU A 68 7.20 0.73 2.81
N PHE A 69 7.10 0.16 1.60
CA PHE A 69 7.06 0.94 0.35
C PHE A 69 5.89 1.92 0.30
N ILE A 70 4.69 1.44 0.63
CA ILE A 70 3.43 2.19 0.63
C ILE A 70 3.28 3.14 1.83
N HIS A 71 4.24 3.13 2.76
CA HIS A 71 4.27 4.02 3.92
C HIS A 71 5.24 5.20 3.77
N ARG A 72 5.98 5.27 2.65
CA ARG A 72 6.87 6.39 2.35
C ARG A 72 6.05 7.53 1.75
N THR A 73 6.06 8.70 2.39
CA THR A 73 5.30 9.88 1.91
C THR A 73 5.46 10.21 0.42
N PRO A 74 6.67 10.14 -0.19
CA PRO A 74 6.80 10.39 -1.64
C PRO A 74 6.05 9.37 -2.51
N VAL A 75 6.00 8.11 -2.07
CA VAL A 75 5.28 7.03 -2.76
C VAL A 75 3.78 7.24 -2.61
N VAL A 76 3.32 7.51 -1.38
CA VAL A 76 1.90 7.78 -1.10
C VAL A 76 1.38 8.95 -1.91
N LYS A 77 2.09 10.08 -1.92
CA LYS A 77 1.73 11.26 -2.72
C LYS A 77 1.55 10.94 -4.19
N PHE A 78 2.45 10.14 -4.75
CA PHE A 78 2.38 9.74 -6.15
C PHE A 78 1.14 8.90 -6.42
N ILE A 79 0.91 7.85 -5.61
CA ILE A 79 -0.27 6.99 -5.76
C ILE A 79 -1.55 7.81 -5.62
N TYR A 80 -1.62 8.68 -4.59
CA TYR A 80 -2.74 9.60 -4.38
C TYR A 80 -3.00 10.49 -5.60
N SER A 81 -1.96 11.12 -6.16
CA SER A 81 -2.12 11.96 -7.34
C SER A 81 -2.60 11.17 -8.57
N GLU A 82 -2.16 9.92 -8.72
CA GLU A 82 -2.56 9.09 -9.84
C GLU A 82 -4.01 8.60 -9.71
N ILE A 83 -4.47 8.23 -8.51
CA ILE A 83 -5.87 7.86 -8.30
C ILE A 83 -6.80 9.06 -8.53
N GLU A 84 -6.42 10.26 -8.10
CA GLU A 84 -7.18 11.48 -8.37
C GLU A 84 -7.22 11.79 -9.86
N ARG A 85 -6.06 11.75 -10.54
CA ARG A 85 -5.94 12.01 -11.98
C ARG A 85 -6.77 11.03 -12.82
N LEU A 86 -6.84 9.77 -12.41
CA LEU A 86 -7.55 8.71 -13.12
C LEU A 86 -9.01 8.54 -12.67
N GLY A 87 -9.45 9.28 -11.65
CA GLY A 87 -10.79 9.18 -11.07
C GLY A 87 -11.08 7.81 -10.45
N ILE A 88 -10.08 7.17 -9.87
CA ILE A 88 -10.21 5.83 -9.26
C ILE A 88 -10.88 5.98 -7.89
N THR A 89 -11.97 5.22 -7.69
CA THR A 89 -12.73 5.21 -6.43
C THR A 89 -12.92 3.80 -5.84
N ASP A 90 -12.45 2.77 -6.55
CA ASP A 90 -12.51 1.38 -6.13
C ASP A 90 -11.11 0.75 -6.14
N ALA A 91 -10.73 0.11 -5.04
CA ALA A 91 -9.49 -0.61 -4.81
C ALA A 91 -9.32 -1.84 -5.73
N LYS A 92 -10.39 -2.29 -6.38
CA LYS A 92 -10.35 -3.36 -7.38
C LYS A 92 -10.13 -2.86 -8.80
N ASP A 93 -9.95 -1.56 -8.99
CA ASP A 93 -9.67 -1.00 -10.30
C ASP A 93 -8.34 -1.55 -10.85
N GLU A 94 -8.39 -2.14 -12.03
CA GLU A 94 -7.24 -2.77 -12.69
C GLU A 94 -6.08 -1.80 -12.93
N ARG A 95 -6.34 -0.48 -12.99
CA ARG A 95 -5.32 0.55 -13.15
C ARG A 95 -4.38 0.66 -11.96
N PHE A 96 -4.70 0.06 -10.81
CA PHE A 96 -3.76 -0.06 -9.68
C PHE A 96 -2.47 -0.80 -10.07
N ASP A 97 -2.54 -1.76 -11.00
CA ASP A 97 -1.35 -2.49 -11.47
C ASP A 97 -0.37 -1.55 -12.20
N ASP A 98 -0.88 -0.64 -13.01
CA ASP A 98 -0.06 0.34 -13.72
C ASP A 98 0.50 1.40 -12.77
N ILE A 99 -0.29 1.85 -11.79
CA ILE A 99 0.17 2.73 -10.72
C ILE A 99 1.29 2.06 -9.91
N PHE A 100 1.14 0.76 -9.60
CA PHE A 100 2.15 0.01 -8.86
C PHE A 100 3.47 -0.06 -9.62
N LYS A 101 3.42 -0.43 -10.91
CA LYS A 101 4.60 -0.49 -11.79
C LYS A 101 5.30 0.87 -11.85
N ALA A 102 4.55 1.94 -12.11
CA ALA A 102 5.09 3.29 -12.20
C ALA A 102 5.68 3.79 -10.87
N ALA A 103 5.00 3.49 -9.74
CA ALA A 103 5.50 3.82 -8.41
C ALA A 103 6.81 3.07 -8.12
N LYS A 104 6.84 1.76 -8.40
CA LYS A 104 8.03 0.93 -8.22
C LYS A 104 9.20 1.47 -9.04
N GLU A 105 9.01 1.69 -10.34
CA GLU A 105 10.04 2.23 -11.23
C GLU A 105 10.61 3.57 -10.71
N LYS A 106 9.74 4.45 -10.22
CA LYS A 106 10.12 5.79 -9.79
C LYS A 106 10.81 5.82 -8.42
N PHE A 107 10.36 5.00 -7.47
CA PHE A 107 10.73 5.17 -6.05
C PHE A 107 11.42 3.96 -5.43
N TRP A 108 11.30 2.79 -6.03
CA TRP A 108 12.04 1.63 -5.54
C TRP A 108 13.50 1.76 -5.97
N LYS A 109 14.38 1.63 -5.00
CA LYS A 109 15.82 1.53 -5.23
C LYS A 109 16.30 0.38 -4.35
N LYS A 110 17.02 -0.57 -4.92
CA LYS A 110 17.82 -1.51 -4.13
C LYS A 110 18.77 -0.66 -3.29
N GLY A 111 18.89 -0.99 -2.00
CA GLY A 111 19.48 -0.15 -0.95
C GLY A 111 20.64 0.75 -1.38
N LYS A 112 20.65 1.98 -0.86
CA LYS A 112 21.92 2.70 -0.72
C LYS A 112 22.77 1.99 0.32
#